data_AF-A0A4R2IB68-F1
#
_entry.id   AF-A0A4R2IB68-F1
#
_cell.length_a   1.000
_cell.length_b   1.000
_cell.length_c   1.000
_cell.angle_alpha   90.00
_cell.angle_beta   90.00
_cell.angle_gamma   90.00
#
_symmetry.space_group_name_H-M   'P 1'
#
loop_
_entity.id
_entity.type
_entity.pdbx_description
1 polymer ?
#
loop_
_entity_poly.entity_id
_entity_poly.type
_entity_poly.pdbx_seq_one_letter_code
_entity_poly.pdbx_strand_id
1 'polypeptide(L)'
;MSSPIASSGRWTVVATVEVDARASFVLRLPTEAAGYRMTQRAAAPNGYAWVDVLVDLSNGMAHVADVVRKVLTELSESGVDGFRVVTGAHFLAVGSRA
;
A
#
# COMPACT_ATOMS: atom_id res chain seq x y z
N MET A 1 -2.09 -15.80 23.34
CA MET A 1 -2.48 -14.73 22.40
C MET A 1 -2.31 -15.29 21.01
N SER A 2 -3.39 -15.82 20.43
CA SER A 2 -3.35 -16.48 19.13
C SER A 2 -3.79 -15.47 18.09
N SER A 3 -2.87 -15.04 17.22
CA SER A 3 -3.20 -14.28 16.02
C SER A 3 -3.96 -15.18 15.05
N PRO A 4 -5.12 -14.78 14.53
CA PRO A 4 -5.58 -15.24 13.24
C PRO A 4 -5.39 -14.09 12.26
N ILE A 5 -4.20 -13.96 11.67
CA ILE A 5 -4.12 -13.34 10.35
C ILE A 5 -4.71 -14.42 9.44
N ALA A 6 -5.99 -14.29 9.14
CA ALA A 6 -6.72 -15.21 8.28
C ALA A 6 -6.02 -15.26 6.92
N SER A 7 -5.25 -16.34 6.76
CA SER A 7 -4.90 -16.97 5.50
C SER A 7 -6.13 -17.10 4.59
N SER A 8 -6.10 -16.99 3.26
CA SER A 8 -5.14 -16.50 2.25
C SER A 8 -5.55 -17.26 0.99
N GLY A 9 -5.92 -16.56 -0.08
CA GLY A 9 -6.14 -17.25 -1.36
C GLY A 9 -6.49 -16.32 -2.51
N ARG A 10 -7.10 -15.16 -2.23
CA ARG A 10 -7.60 -14.27 -3.28
C ARG A 10 -6.88 -12.93 -3.36
N TRP A 11 -6.46 -12.37 -2.23
CA TRP A 11 -5.85 -11.04 -2.16
C TRP A 11 -4.33 -11.11 -2.29
N THR A 12 -3.77 -10.42 -3.29
CA THR A 12 -2.33 -10.33 -3.53
C THR A 12 -1.88 -8.88 -3.37
N VAL A 13 -0.77 -8.66 -2.67
CA VAL A 13 -0.13 -7.34 -2.61
C VAL A 13 0.43 -7.01 -4.00
N VAL A 14 -0.11 -5.98 -4.65
CA VAL A 14 0.32 -5.53 -5.98
C VAL A 14 1.17 -4.27 -5.93
N ALA A 15 1.07 -3.51 -4.83
CA ALA A 15 1.91 -2.37 -4.55
C ALA A 15 2.02 -2.17 -3.04
N THR A 16 3.17 -1.66 -2.59
CA THR A 16 3.31 -1.04 -1.27
C THR A 16 3.61 0.44 -1.52
N VAL A 17 2.93 1.34 -0.82
CA VAL A 17 3.19 2.77 -0.90
C VAL A 17 3.70 3.28 0.45
N GLU A 18 4.70 4.13 0.42
CA GLU A 18 5.11 4.90 1.59
C GLU A 18 4.52 6.31 1.51
N VAL A 19 3.89 6.71 2.59
CA VAL A 19 3.14 7.97 2.75
C VAL A 19 3.40 8.53 4.15
N ASP A 20 3.17 9.83 4.37
CA ASP A 20 3.26 10.41 5.72
C ASP A 20 2.28 9.70 6.68
N ALA A 21 2.77 9.24 7.85
CA ALA A 21 1.97 8.49 8.81
C ALA A 21 0.82 9.31 9.44
N ARG A 22 0.92 10.64 9.38
CA ARG A 22 -0.09 11.59 9.87
C ARG A 22 -1.08 12.00 8.79
N ALA A 23 -0.87 11.57 7.54
CA ALA A 23 -1.81 11.84 6.47
C ALA A 23 -3.19 11.30 6.85
N SER A 24 -4.22 12.12 6.66
CA SER A 24 -5.62 11.74 6.93
C SER A 24 -6.03 10.44 6.23
N PHE A 25 -5.40 10.15 5.08
CA PHE A 25 -5.53 8.87 4.38
C PHE A 25 -5.08 7.67 5.23
N VAL A 26 -3.89 7.72 5.84
CA VAL A 26 -3.34 6.62 6.67
C VAL A 26 -4.19 6.36 7.90
N LEU A 27 -4.66 7.44 8.53
CA LEU A 27 -5.49 7.37 9.73
C LEU A 27 -6.84 6.67 9.50
N ARG A 28 -7.26 6.50 8.24
CA ARG A 28 -8.50 5.80 7.85
C ARG A 28 -8.26 4.33 7.46
N LEU A 29 -7.04 3.83 7.57
CA LEU A 29 -6.73 2.43 7.27
C LEU A 29 -7.09 1.50 8.45
N PRO A 30 -7.46 0.23 8.17
CA PRO A 30 -7.60 -0.37 6.85
C PRO A 30 -8.84 0.13 6.10
N THR A 31 -8.78 0.13 4.77
CA THR A 31 -9.93 0.45 3.90
C THR A 31 -10.13 -0.69 2.91
N GLU A 32 -11.38 -1.01 2.62
CA GLU A 32 -11.77 -1.99 1.62
C GLU A 32 -12.82 -1.38 0.69
N ALA A 33 -12.65 -1.60 -0.60
CA ALA A 33 -13.57 -1.16 -1.63
C ALA A 33 -13.73 -2.27 -2.68
N ALA A 34 -14.67 -2.10 -3.61
CA ALA A 34 -14.91 -3.08 -4.65
C ALA A 34 -13.62 -3.40 -5.42
N GLY A 35 -13.10 -4.62 -5.23
CA GLY A 35 -11.94 -5.13 -5.95
C GLY A 35 -10.56 -4.79 -5.38
N TYR A 36 -10.46 -4.09 -4.24
CA TYR A 36 -9.18 -3.86 -3.57
C TYR A 36 -9.29 -3.60 -2.07
N ARG A 37 -8.19 -3.85 -1.36
CA ARG A 37 -8.03 -3.55 0.06
C ARG A 37 -6.72 -2.80 0.27
N MET A 38 -6.72 -1.86 1.19
CA MET A 38 -5.53 -1.17 1.67
C MET A 38 -5.33 -1.43 3.16
N THR A 39 -4.12 -1.81 3.54
CA THR A 39 -3.78 -2.08 4.94
C THR A 39 -2.45 -1.44 5.27
N GLN A 40 -2.34 -0.79 6.43
CA GLN A 40 -1.04 -0.40 6.94
C GLN A 40 -0.26 -1.66 7.32
N ARG A 41 0.89 -1.89 6.68
CA ARG A 41 1.81 -2.99 7.00
C ARG A 41 2.59 -2.68 8.26
N ALA A 42 3.17 -1.48 8.31
CA ALA A 42 4.01 -1.01 9.41
C ALA A 42 4.09 0.51 9.42
N ALA A 43 4.46 1.07 10.57
CA ALA A 43 5.07 2.39 10.60
C ALA A 43 6.48 2.28 10.02
N ALA A 44 6.80 3.11 9.03
CA ALA A 44 8.13 3.22 8.47
C ALA A 44 8.96 4.20 9.33
N PRO A 45 10.30 4.20 9.22
CA PRO A 45 11.15 5.16 9.92
C PRO A 45 10.76 6.62 9.59
N ASN A 46 11.10 7.55 10.48
CA ASN A 46 11.03 9.00 10.24
C ASN A 46 9.63 9.59 9.96
N GLY A 47 8.57 9.01 10.52
CA GLY A 47 7.22 9.60 10.45
C GLY A 47 6.41 9.18 9.23
N TYR A 48 6.83 8.12 8.53
CA TYR A 48 6.12 7.56 7.39
C TYR A 48 5.38 6.26 7.76
N ALA A 49 4.45 5.82 6.90
CA ALA A 49 3.75 4.55 7.01
C ALA A 49 3.82 3.80 5.68
N TRP A 50 4.00 2.47 5.75
CA TRP A 50 3.89 1.59 4.60
C TRP A 50 2.49 1.01 4.50
N VAL A 51 1.86 1.22 3.36
CA VAL A 51 0.50 0.79 3.07
C VAL A 51 0.54 -0.20 1.92
N ASP A 52 0.07 -1.41 2.17
CA ASP A 52 -0.08 -2.44 1.14
C ASP A 52 -1.40 -2.25 0.42
N VAL A 53 -1.36 -2.27 -0.91
CA VAL A 53 -2.50 -2.34 -1.80
C VAL A 53 -2.66 -3.79 -2.23
N LEU A 54 -3.77 -4.40 -1.81
CA LEU A 54 -4.11 -5.79 -2.10
C LEU A 54 -5.22 -5.84 -3.14
N VAL A 55 -5.04 -6.67 -4.16
CA VAL A 55 -5.99 -6.86 -5.25
C VAL A 55 -6.26 -8.34 -5.47
N ASP A 56 -7.51 -8.63 -5.82
CA ASP A 56 -7.91 -9.94 -6.28
C ASP A 56 -7.51 -10.16 -7.75
N LEU A 57 -6.51 -11.01 -7.96
CA LEU A 57 -5.96 -11.30 -9.28
C LEU A 57 -6.91 -12.12 -10.16
N SER A 58 -7.97 -12.71 -9.62
CA SER A 58 -8.96 -13.46 -10.41
C SER A 58 -9.72 -12.58 -11.41
N ASN A 59 -9.70 -11.25 -11.22
CA ASN A 59 -10.29 -10.26 -12.14
C ASN A 59 -9.34 -9.84 -13.29
N GLY A 60 -8.13 -10.42 -13.35
CA GLY A 60 -7.14 -10.17 -14.41
C GLY A 60 -6.29 -8.91 -14.23
N MET A 61 -5.23 -8.79 -15.04
CA MET A 61 -4.22 -7.73 -14.92
C MET A 61 -4.75 -6.33 -15.28
N ALA A 62 -5.78 -6.23 -16.13
CA ALA A 62 -6.42 -4.96 -16.44
C ALA A 62 -7.06 -4.34 -15.19
N HIS A 63 -7.81 -5.15 -14.42
CA HIS A 63 -8.38 -4.75 -13.13
C HIS A 63 -7.30 -4.32 -12.13
N VAL A 64 -6.19 -5.04 -12.05
CA VAL A 64 -5.04 -4.66 -11.20
C VAL A 64 -4.52 -3.28 -11.57
N ALA A 65 -4.32 -3.02 -12.86
CA ALA A 65 -3.83 -1.72 -13.33
C ALA A 65 -4.83 -0.59 -13.03
N ASP A 66 -6.14 -0.84 -13.16
CA ASP A 66 -7.19 0.13 -12.82
C ASP A 66 -7.21 0.45 -11.33
N VAL A 67 -7.10 -0.56 -10.47
CA VAL A 67 -6.99 -0.35 -9.01
C VAL A 67 -5.76 0.48 -8.68
N VAL A 68 -4.59 0.11 -9.21
CA VAL A 68 -3.34 0.83 -8.91
C VAL A 68 -3.47 2.29 -9.34
N ARG A 69 -4.01 2.56 -10.54
CA ARG A 69 -4.29 3.94 -10.99
C ARG A 69 -5.21 4.68 -10.02
N LYS A 70 -6.32 4.05 -9.62
CA LYS A 70 -7.28 4.64 -8.68
C LYS A 70 -6.63 5.01 -7.34
N VAL A 71 -5.85 4.09 -6.77
CA VAL A 71 -5.15 4.36 -5.49
C VAL A 71 -4.15 5.50 -5.64
N LEU A 72 -3.39 5.55 -6.74
CA LEU A 72 -2.46 6.65 -6.99
C LEU A 72 -3.18 8.00 -7.15
N THR A 73 -4.34 8.02 -7.81
CA THR A 73 -5.20 9.21 -7.92
C THR A 73 -5.70 9.64 -6.54
N GLU A 74 -6.28 8.71 -5.75
CA GLU A 74 -6.77 9.00 -4.39
C GLU A 74 -5.66 9.57 -3.49
N LEU A 75 -4.44 9.02 -3.60
CA LEU A 75 -3.28 9.56 -2.90
C LEU A 75 -2.96 10.98 -3.37
N SER A 76 -2.90 11.24 -4.68
CA SER A 76 -2.63 12.59 -5.21
C SER A 76 -3.69 13.63 -4.80
N GLU A 77 -4.95 13.22 -4.68
CA GLU A 77 -6.06 14.08 -4.27
C GLU A 77 -6.14 14.26 -2.74
N SER A 78 -5.57 13.33 -1.97
CA SER A 78 -5.62 13.37 -0.50
C SER A 78 -4.75 14.47 0.13
N GLY A 79 -4.00 15.22 -0.69
CA GLY A 79 -3.15 16.31 -0.23
C GLY A 79 -1.91 15.84 0.54
N VAL A 80 -1.46 14.59 0.32
CA VAL A 80 -0.15 14.16 0.82
C VAL A 80 0.95 14.90 0.06
N ASP A 81 1.89 15.50 0.79
CA ASP A 81 3.04 16.24 0.25
C ASP A 81 4.01 15.37 -0.59
N GLY A 82 3.74 14.07 -0.67
CA GLY A 82 4.41 13.12 -1.53
C GLY A 82 4.08 11.69 -1.10
N PHE A 83 4.11 10.78 -2.06
CA PHE A 83 4.13 9.35 -1.79
C PHE A 83 5.13 8.69 -2.73
N ARG A 84 5.65 7.53 -2.32
CA ARG A 84 6.48 6.70 -3.21
C ARG A 84 5.99 5.27 -3.24
N VAL A 85 6.01 4.67 -4.42
CA VAL A 85 5.75 3.24 -4.58
C VAL A 85 7.02 2.48 -4.21
N VAL A 86 6.90 1.57 -3.26
CA VAL A 86 7.97 0.69 -2.78
C VAL A 86 7.84 -0.64 -3.52
N THR A 87 8.83 -0.98 -4.34
CA THR A 87 8.90 -2.25 -5.06
C THR A 87 9.82 -3.22 -4.33
N GLY A 88 9.25 -4.34 -3.86
CA GLY A 88 10.00 -5.45 -3.24
C GLY A 88 10.31 -5.28 -1.74
N ALA A 89 10.42 -6.41 -1.04
CA ALA A 89 10.76 -6.50 0.38
C ALA A 89 12.24 -6.17 0.69
N HIS A 90 13.04 -5.86 -0.33
CA HIS A 90 14.45 -5.53 -0.19
C HIS A 90 14.66 -4.09 -0.65
N PHE A 91 14.82 -3.23 0.36
CA PHE A 91 15.64 -2.02 0.33
C PHE A 91 16.59 -2.01 -0.88
N LEU A 92 16.21 -1.33 -1.95
CA LEU A 92 17.21 -0.68 -2.78
C LEU A 92 17.71 0.49 -1.93
N ALA A 93 18.72 0.21 -1.10
CA ALA A 93 19.65 1.21 -0.63
C ALA A 93 20.36 1.81 -1.86
N VAL A 94 19.65 2.66 -2.60
CA VAL A 94 20.26 3.51 -3.62
C VAL A 94 20.92 4.64 -2.85
N GLY A 95 22.17 4.40 -2.45
CA GLY A 95 23.07 5.43 -1.91
C GLY A 95 23.35 5.33 -0.42
N SER A 96 24.24 4.41 -0.04
CA SER A 96 25.15 4.69 1.07
C SER A 96 26.56 4.17 0.74
N ARG A 97 27.40 5.15 0.33
CA ARG A 97 28.87 5.17 0.22
C ARG A 97 29.58 4.12 -0.64
N ALA A 98 30.23 4.60 -1.69
CA ALA A 98 31.69 4.54 -1.75
C ALA A 98 32.24 5.89 -1.24
#